data_AF-A0A4Q2YVD4-F1
#
_entry.id   AF-A0A4Q2YVD4-F1
#
_cell.length_a   1.000
_cell.length_b   1.000
_cell.length_c   1.000
_cell.angle_alpha   90.00
_cell.angle_beta   90.00
_cell.angle_gamma   90.00
#
_symmetry.space_group_name_H-M   'P 1'
#
loop_
_entity.id
_entity.type
_entity.pdbx_description
1 polymer ?
#
loop_
_entity_poly.entity_id
_entity_poly.type
_entity_poly.pdbx_seq_one_letter_code
_entity_poly.pdbx_strand_id
1 'polypeptide(L)' 'IDKFSYGVADRGASVRVPHSFVNNGYKGYLEDRRPNSQGDPYQIASRILKTISLVPTP' A
#
# COMPACT_ATOMS: atom_id res chain seq x y z
N ILE A 1 14.00 6.66 8.20
CA ILE A 1 12.96 6.17 7.26
C ILE A 1 11.93 7.27 7.16
N ASP A 2 12.21 8.27 6.33
CA ASP A 2 11.60 9.59 6.53
C ASP A 2 10.90 10.12 5.27
N LYS A 3 11.02 9.38 4.16
CA LYS A 3 10.42 9.71 2.87
C LYS A 3 9.43 8.63 2.48
N PHE A 4 8.22 9.05 2.13
CA PHE A 4 7.21 8.18 1.56
C PHE A 4 7.32 8.20 0.02
N SER A 5 7.17 7.03 -0.61
CA SER A 5 7.19 6.88 -2.07
C SER A 5 6.26 5.77 -2.52
N TYR A 6 5.71 5.89 -3.73
CA TYR A 6 4.96 4.82 -4.39
C TYR A 6 5.38 4.72 -5.86
N GLY A 7 5.27 3.54 -6.46
CA GLY A 7 5.68 3.34 -7.86
C GLY A 7 5.10 2.09 -8.52
N VAL A 8 4.91 2.14 -9.84
CA VAL A 8 4.46 1.00 -10.65
C VAL A 8 5.63 0.06 -10.87
N ALA A 9 5.45 -1.21 -10.47
CA ALA A 9 6.47 -2.25 -10.47
C ALA A 9 7.76 -1.93 -9.68
N ASP A 10 7.77 -0.86 -8.89
CA ASP A 10 8.93 -0.45 -8.09
C ASP A 10 8.98 -1.20 -6.75
N ARG A 11 10.01 -2.02 -6.55
CA ARG A 11 10.22 -2.78 -5.31
C ARG A 11 10.95 -1.99 -4.21
N GLY A 12 11.56 -0.85 -4.54
CA GLY A 12 12.22 0.07 -3.61
C GLY A 12 11.29 1.14 -3.05
N ALA A 13 10.10 1.30 -3.62
CA ALA A 13 9.08 2.20 -3.12
C ALA A 13 8.48 1.75 -1.77
N SER A 14 7.94 2.71 -1.01
CA SER A 14 7.20 2.40 0.23
C SER A 14 5.94 1.57 -0.05
N VAL A 15 5.18 1.94 -1.08
CA VAL A 15 4.03 1.18 -1.58
C VAL A 15 4.25 0.81 -3.04
N ARG A 16 4.19 -0.48 -3.35
CA ARG A 16 4.31 -0.98 -4.72
C ARG A 16 2.94 -1.13 -5.37
N VAL A 17 2.83 -0.63 -6.59
CA VAL A 17 1.68 -0.88 -7.49
C VAL A 17 2.06 -2.02 -8.46
N PRO A 18 1.44 -3.20 -8.40
CA PRO A 18 1.73 -4.28 -9.34
C PRO A 18 1.49 -3.87 -10.79
N HIS A 19 2.30 -4.39 -11.72
CA HIS A 19 2.13 -4.08 -13.15
C HIS A 19 0.74 -4.46 -13.68
N SER A 20 0.18 -5.57 -13.18
CA SER A 20 -1.18 -6.02 -13.50
C SER A 20 -2.26 -5.04 -13.05
N PHE A 21 -2.01 -4.20 -12.05
CA PHE A 21 -2.98 -3.24 -11.54
C PHE A 21 -3.39 -2.23 -12.62
N VAL A 22 -2.40 -1.66 -13.33
CA VAL A 22 -2.64 -0.72 -14.42
C VAL A 22 -3.28 -1.43 -15.60
N ASN A 23 -2.78 -2.62 -15.96
CA ASN A 23 -3.30 -3.40 -17.10
C ASN A 23 -4.74 -3.88 -16.86
N ASN A 24 -5.19 -3.97 -15.61
CA ASN A 24 -6.54 -4.38 -15.24
C ASN A 24 -7.47 -3.18 -14.94
N GLY A 25 -7.19 -2.01 -15.53
CA GLY A 25 -8.01 -0.81 -15.37
C GLY A 25 -8.02 -0.27 -13.93
N TYR A 26 -6.86 -0.28 -13.27
CA TYR A 26 -6.67 0.15 -11.88
C TYR A 26 -7.46 -0.67 -10.86
N LYS A 27 -7.66 -1.97 -11.15
CA LYS A 27 -8.31 -2.93 -10.25
C LYS A 27 -7.34 -4.01 -9.81
N GLY A 28 -7.31 -4.28 -8.50
CA GLY A 28 -6.43 -5.27 -7.90
C GLY A 28 -6.05 -4.88 -6.47
N TYR A 29 -4.76 -5.03 -6.15
CA TYR A 29 -4.22 -4.69 -4.83
C TYR A 29 -3.00 -3.78 -4.92
N LEU A 30 -2.71 -3.11 -3.81
CA LEU A 30 -1.47 -2.38 -3.55
C LEU A 30 -0.68 -3.11 -2.46
N GLU A 31 0.64 -2.99 -2.49
CA GLU A 31 1.52 -3.67 -1.53
C GLU A 31 2.28 -2.65 -0.67
N ASP A 32 1.90 -2.51 0.59
CA ASP A 32 2.66 -1.71 1.57
C ASP A 32 3.87 -2.51 2.06
N ARG A 33 5.08 -2.05 1.73
CA ARG A 33 6.34 -2.75 2.00
C ARG A 33 7.08 -2.20 3.22
N ARG A 34 6.46 -1.27 3.95
CA ARG A 34 7.01 -0.65 5.16
C ARG A 34 6.90 -1.47 6.45
N PRO A 35 5.89 -2.34 6.64
CA PRO A 35 5.78 -3.10 7.88
C PRO A 35 7.01 -3.98 8.13
N ASN A 36 7.52 -3.94 9.37
CA ASN A 36 8.66 -4.77 9.77
C ASN A 36 8.19 -6.20 10.12
N SER A 37 9.14 -7.14 10.17
CA SER A 37 8.87 -8.57 10.42
C SER A 37 8.38 -8.90 11.84
N GLN A 38 8.49 -7.96 12.79
CA GLN A 38 8.02 -8.10 14.17
C GLN A 38 6.73 -7.31 14.42
N GLY A 39 6.14 -6.72 13.37
CA GLY A 39 4.97 -5.87 13.49
C GLY A 39 3.73 -6.68 13.84
N ASP A 40 2.90 -6.14 14.72
CA ASP A 40 1.61 -6.73 15.07
C ASP A 40 0.66 -6.69 13.85
N PRO A 41 0.27 -7.84 13.30
CA PRO A 41 -0.55 -7.90 12.08
C PRO A 41 -1.91 -7.23 12.25
N TYR A 42 -2.49 -7.27 13.45
CA TYR A 42 -3.79 -6.65 13.72
C TYR A 42 -3.70 -5.13 13.73
N GLN A 43 -2.65 -4.59 14.36
CA GLN A 43 -2.42 -3.15 14.36
C GLN A 43 -2.08 -2.62 12.97
N ILE A 44 -1.26 -3.34 12.20
CA ILE A 44 -0.92 -2.98 10.82
C ILE A 44 -2.18 -2.93 9.95
N ALA A 45 -2.96 -4.02 9.93
CA ALA A 45 -4.18 -4.09 9.14
C ALA A 45 -5.20 -3.00 9.55
N SER A 46 -5.41 -2.83 10.87
CA SER A 46 -6.29 -1.80 11.41
C SER A 46 -5.85 -0.39 10.99
N ARG A 47 -4.55 -0.09 11.04
CA ARG A 47 -4.01 1.22 10.66
C ARG A 47 -4.19 1.50 9.16
N ILE A 48 -4.00 0.50 8.31
CA ILE A 48 -4.22 0.60 6.86
C ILE A 48 -5.70 0.91 6.59
N LEU A 49 -6.62 0.11 7.13
CA LEU A 49 -8.06 0.27 6.93
C LEU A 49 -8.54 1.63 7.41
N LYS A 50 -8.13 2.05 8.62
CA LYS A 50 -8.50 3.35 9.20
C LYS A 50 -8.03 4.53 8.35
N THR A 51 -6.88 4.42 7.69
CA THR A 51 -6.36 5.50 6.83
C THR A 51 -7.15 5.54 5.52
N ILE A 52 -7.43 4.39 4.92
CA ILE A 52 -8.20 4.30 3.67
C ILE A 52 -9.62 4.82 3.86
N SER A 53 -10.27 4.53 5.00
CA SER A 53 -11.63 4.99 5.28
C SER A 53 -11.77 6.52 5.42
N LEU A 54 -10.66 7.26 5.53
CA LEU A 54 -10.65 8.72 5.56
C LEU A 54 -10.69 9.35 4.17
N VAL A 55 -10.46 8.57 3.11
CA VAL A 55 -10.50 9.06 1.73
C VAL A 55 -11.96 9.12 1.28
N PRO A 56 -12.48 10.30 0.88
CA PRO A 56 -13.84 10.40 0.35
C PRO A 56 -13.99 9.55 -0.90
N THR A 57 -15.08 8.78 -0.98
CA THR A 57 -15.46 8.09 -2.21
C THR A 57 -16.18 9.06 -3.14
N PRO A 58 -15.83 9.10 -4.45
CA PRO A 58 -16.58 9.87 -5.44
C PRO A 58 -18.04 9.46 -5.55
#